data_AF-A0A6S7K3R0-F1
#
_entry.id   AF-A0A6S7K3R0-F1
#
_cell.length_a   1.000
_cell.length_b   1.000
_cell.length_c   1.000
_cell.angle_alpha   90.00
_cell.angle_beta   90.00
_cell.angle_gamma   90.00
#
_symmetry.space_group_name_H-M   'P 1'
#
loop_
_entity.id
_entity.type
_entity.pdbx_description
1 polymer ?
#
loop_
_entity_poly.entity_id
_entity_poly.type
_entity_poly.pdbx_seq_one_letter_code
_entity_poly.pdbx_strand_id
1 'polypeptide(L)'
;MRDNPERFIESNTEISWLEYLNNMSMQGTWGDAMIIQAVADQLKLKITIAETHEGFREYSIIQPVSSTQQLTHVYLGHIDEYHYVSTLPCTSMSGFVEIYPEQSTQSSQPKQTRTQYINKYMKQKHDNERQSPEAKERRRVYAKEYRKRKRASESSQPSALSIETKQKKRLYAKEYMKRKRASESSQPSTLSIEAKQKQRLYAKEYRKQKRCEIEPLQSLISKFHDIVSQGPLYTCTCCDQLWYRHSVIPVTTLKENYPDVQKRLLNRKSVNNVECLCKTCNKHLKNNKVPPCAAVNGLQFPEKPLFFDLNELECRLLAPRLAFQKLMQASKNLWEHC
;
A
#
# COMPACT_ATOMS: atom_id res chain seq x y z
N MET A 1 4.96 13.03 8.82
CA MET A 1 4.74 13.53 7.45
C MET A 1 3.71 14.66 7.35
N ARG A 2 2.51 14.57 7.94
CA ARG A 2 1.52 15.68 7.91
C ARG A 2 1.92 16.92 8.71
N ASP A 3 2.68 16.73 9.79
CA ASP A 3 3.04 17.81 10.72
C ASP A 3 4.27 18.60 10.30
N ASN A 4 5.10 18.03 9.43
CA ASN A 4 6.34 18.63 8.91
C ASN A 4 6.46 18.30 7.41
N PRO A 5 5.50 18.73 6.56
CA PRO A 5 5.47 18.40 5.14
C PRO A 5 6.70 18.93 4.39
N GLU A 6 7.23 20.09 4.78
CA GLU A 6 8.41 20.73 4.20
C GLU A 6 9.65 19.83 4.20
N ARG A 7 9.76 18.90 5.16
CA ARG A 7 10.88 17.94 5.23
C ARG A 7 10.88 16.90 4.12
N PHE A 8 9.75 16.72 3.44
CA PHE A 8 9.53 15.63 2.48
C PHE A 8 8.98 16.13 1.13
N ILE A 9 8.23 17.24 1.13
CA ILE A 9 7.44 17.69 -0.01
C ILE A 9 8.29 17.95 -1.27
N GLU A 10 9.52 18.44 -1.11
CA GLU A 10 10.44 18.68 -2.23
C GLU A 10 10.88 17.39 -2.93
N SER A 11 10.81 16.25 -2.24
CA SER A 11 11.11 14.94 -2.82
C SER A 11 9.93 14.35 -3.61
N ASN A 12 8.72 14.93 -3.49
CA ASN A 12 7.53 14.51 -4.22
C ASN A 12 7.20 15.53 -5.33
N THR A 13 7.63 15.24 -6.55
CA THR A 13 7.55 16.17 -7.70
C THR A 13 6.38 15.89 -8.64
N GLU A 14 5.66 14.78 -8.46
CA GLU A 14 4.69 14.28 -9.45
C GLU A 14 3.23 14.59 -9.14
N ILE A 15 2.85 14.55 -7.86
CA ILE A 15 1.45 14.68 -7.39
C ILE A 15 1.35 15.66 -6.24
N SER A 16 0.14 16.14 -5.93
CA SER A 16 -0.05 17.01 -4.76
C SER A 16 0.29 16.27 -3.46
N TRP A 17 0.81 16.96 -2.44
CA TRP A 17 1.18 16.33 -1.17
C TRP A 17 0.01 15.60 -0.50
N LEU A 18 -1.19 16.16 -0.58
CA LEU A 18 -2.39 15.53 -0.04
C LEU A 18 -2.75 14.25 -0.80
N GLU A 19 -2.60 14.24 -2.13
CA GLU A 19 -2.82 13.07 -2.97
C GLU A 19 -1.80 11.97 -2.68
N TYR A 20 -0.51 12.33 -2.53
CA TYR A 20 0.54 11.41 -2.11
C TYR A 20 0.18 10.73 -0.78
N LEU A 21 -0.20 11.50 0.24
CA LEU A 21 -0.57 10.96 1.55
C LEU A 21 -1.83 10.09 1.49
N ASN A 22 -2.79 10.41 0.63
CA ASN A 22 -3.97 9.58 0.43
C ASN A 22 -3.57 8.25 -0.23
N ASN A 23 -2.72 8.27 -1.26
CA ASN A 23 -2.25 7.07 -1.94
C ASN A 23 -1.46 6.16 -0.99
N MET A 24 -0.51 6.72 -0.23
CA MET A 24 0.30 5.97 0.74
C MET A 24 -0.50 5.44 1.92
N SER A 25 -1.70 5.98 2.18
CA SER A 25 -2.61 5.44 3.21
C SER A 25 -3.44 4.24 2.74
N MET A 26 -3.44 3.94 1.43
CA MET A 26 -4.21 2.84 0.88
C MET A 26 -3.50 1.50 1.08
N GLN A 27 -4.26 0.49 1.50
CA GLN A 27 -3.76 -0.88 1.59
C GLN A 27 -3.30 -1.37 0.21
N GLY A 28 -2.10 -1.94 0.15
CA GLY A 28 -1.48 -2.46 -1.08
C GLY A 28 -0.59 -1.45 -1.82
N THR A 29 -0.54 -0.19 -1.37
CA THR A 29 0.44 0.78 -1.89
C THR A 29 1.85 0.43 -1.39
N TRP A 30 2.82 0.45 -2.28
CA TRP A 30 4.22 0.18 -1.94
C TRP A 30 4.83 1.37 -1.19
N GLY A 31 5.61 1.07 -0.15
CA GLY A 31 6.38 2.08 0.57
C GLY A 31 7.60 2.51 -0.25
N ASP A 32 7.89 3.80 -0.24
CA ASP A 32 9.05 4.38 -0.89
C ASP A 32 10.07 4.93 0.12
N ALA A 33 11.17 5.50 -0.40
CA ALA A 33 12.20 6.08 0.43
C ALA A 33 11.69 7.22 1.34
N MET A 34 10.65 7.95 0.94
CA MET A 34 10.07 9.03 1.74
C MET A 34 9.32 8.47 2.95
N ILE A 35 8.56 7.40 2.76
CA ILE A 35 7.91 6.68 3.86
C ILE A 35 8.97 6.07 4.79
N ILE A 36 10.01 5.43 4.25
CA ILE A 36 11.06 4.79 5.07
C ILE A 36 11.82 5.84 5.91
N GLN A 37 12.18 6.99 5.33
CA GLN A 37 12.80 8.09 6.07
C GLN A 37 11.86 8.66 7.14
N ALA A 38 10.57 8.82 6.83
CA ALA A 38 9.59 9.30 7.80
C ALA A 38 9.41 8.34 8.98
N VAL A 39 9.43 7.03 8.73
CA VAL A 39 9.39 6.00 9.77
C VAL A 39 10.65 6.05 10.64
N ALA A 40 11.83 6.18 10.03
CA ALA A 40 13.08 6.33 10.76
C ALA A 40 13.07 7.55 11.70
N ASP A 41 12.62 8.70 11.20
CA ASP A 41 12.52 9.94 11.98
C ASP A 41 11.53 9.85 13.15
N GLN A 42 10.37 9.24 12.90
CA GLN A 42 9.27 9.15 13.85
C GLN A 42 9.57 8.15 14.97
N LEU A 43 10.16 7.01 14.63
CA LEU A 43 10.42 5.90 15.56
C LEU A 43 11.87 5.87 16.07
N LYS A 44 12.68 6.88 15.71
CA LYS A 44 14.09 6.99 16.09
C LYS A 44 14.89 5.72 15.75
N LEU A 45 14.74 5.28 14.50
CA LEU A 45 15.38 4.08 13.99
C LEU A 45 16.60 4.44 13.13
N LYS A 46 17.65 3.63 13.25
CA LYS A 46 18.67 3.49 12.20
C LYS A 46 18.24 2.30 11.35
N ILE A 47 17.93 2.53 10.08
CA ILE A 47 17.52 1.46 9.15
C ILE A 47 18.67 1.19 8.20
N THR A 48 19.12 -0.06 8.13
CA THR A 48 20.09 -0.53 7.15
C THR A 48 19.39 -1.46 6.17
N ILE A 49 19.50 -1.15 4.87
CA ILE A 49 18.89 -1.91 3.79
C ILE A 49 20.01 -2.51 2.96
N ALA A 50 20.07 -3.84 2.86
CA ALA A 50 20.92 -4.54 1.89
C ALA A 50 20.19 -4.60 0.55
N GLU A 51 20.80 -4.11 -0.52
CA GLU A 51 20.19 -4.00 -1.85
C GLU A 51 20.79 -5.08 -2.77
N THR A 52 19.96 -5.80 -3.52
CA THR A 52 20.46 -6.84 -4.45
C THR A 52 20.58 -6.37 -5.90
N HIS A 53 20.00 -5.23 -6.27
CA HIS A 53 20.04 -4.74 -7.65
C HIS A 53 21.35 -3.99 -7.93
N GLU A 54 22.00 -4.31 -9.05
CA GLU A 54 23.34 -3.81 -9.44
C GLU A 54 23.39 -2.28 -9.61
N GLY A 55 22.26 -1.65 -9.92
CA GLY A 55 22.13 -0.20 -10.02
C GLY A 55 22.12 0.54 -8.68
N PHE A 56 22.08 -0.18 -7.55
CA PHE A 56 22.11 0.40 -6.20
C PHE A 56 23.44 0.13 -5.50
N ARG A 57 23.67 0.88 -4.41
CA ARG A 57 24.76 0.57 -3.49
C ARG A 57 24.37 -0.68 -2.71
N GLU A 58 25.34 -1.54 -2.44
CA GLU A 58 25.17 -2.76 -1.64
C GLU A 58 24.39 -2.51 -0.34
N TYR A 59 24.64 -1.37 0.31
CA TYR A 59 23.91 -0.96 1.51
C TYR A 59 23.39 0.49 1.44
N SER A 60 22.15 0.66 1.90
CA SER A 60 21.51 1.95 2.18
C SER A 60 21.34 2.15 3.68
N ILE A 61 21.89 3.25 4.23
CA ILE A 61 21.73 3.60 5.65
C ILE A 61 20.84 4.82 5.76
N ILE A 62 19.73 4.67 6.48
CA ILE A 62 18.74 5.71 6.74
C ILE A 62 18.76 6.00 8.25
N GLN A 63 18.89 7.27 8.61
CA GLN A 63 18.99 7.73 9.99
C GLN A 63 18.13 8.97 10.21
N PRO A 64 17.70 9.23 11.46
CA PRO A 64 16.99 10.45 11.78
C PRO A 64 17.91 11.67 11.63
N VAL A 65 17.36 12.78 11.13
CA VAL A 65 18.14 14.01 10.84
C VAL A 65 18.74 14.64 12.11
N SER A 66 18.15 14.40 13.27
CA SER A 66 18.62 14.94 14.55
C SER A 66 18.51 13.84 15.60
N SER A 67 19.61 13.13 15.87
CA SER A 67 19.65 12.13 16.93
C SER A 67 20.98 12.19 17.68
N THR A 68 20.92 12.68 18.91
CA THR A 68 21.97 12.56 19.95
C THR A 68 21.74 11.33 20.84
N GLN A 69 20.64 10.61 20.63
CA GLN A 69 20.21 9.45 21.41
C GLN A 69 20.59 8.14 20.74
N GLN A 70 20.71 7.08 21.55
CA GLN A 70 20.89 5.71 21.07
C GLN A 70 19.70 5.30 20.20
N LEU A 71 19.98 4.93 18.95
CA LEU A 71 18.97 4.54 17.97
C LEU A 71 18.74 3.03 18.01
N THR A 72 17.48 2.62 17.83
CA THR A 72 17.18 1.20 17.58
C THR A 72 17.57 0.87 16.15
N HIS A 73 18.38 -0.17 15.96
CA HIS A 73 18.88 -0.57 14.65
C HIS A 73 17.97 -1.64 14.04
N VAL A 74 17.46 -1.39 12.84
CA VAL A 74 16.60 -2.30 12.07
C VAL A 74 17.29 -2.64 10.75
N TYR A 75 17.18 -3.88 10.32
CA TYR A 75 17.79 -4.39 9.10
C TYR A 75 16.70 -4.89 8.13
N LEU A 76 16.82 -4.46 6.88
CA LEU A 76 15.97 -4.83 5.78
C LEU A 76 16.83 -5.38 4.63
N GLY A 77 16.29 -6.31 3.87
CA GLY A 77 16.78 -6.61 2.53
C GLY A 77 15.82 -5.99 1.52
N HIS A 78 16.35 -5.50 0.41
CA HIS A 78 15.57 -5.05 -0.73
C HIS A 78 16.00 -5.87 -1.94
N ILE A 79 15.11 -6.76 -2.33
CA ILE A 79 15.30 -7.69 -3.43
C ILE A 79 14.83 -7.02 -4.70
N ASP A 80 15.79 -6.81 -5.59
CA ASP A 80 15.64 -6.12 -6.87
C ASP A 80 15.10 -4.68 -6.66
N GLU A 81 14.09 -4.26 -7.43
CA GLU A 81 13.41 -2.97 -7.26
C GLU A 81 12.03 -3.10 -6.56
N TYR A 82 11.67 -4.29 -6.05
CA TYR A 82 10.26 -4.64 -5.84
C TYR A 82 9.88 -5.10 -4.44
N HIS A 83 10.80 -5.71 -3.68
CA HIS A 83 10.42 -6.44 -2.48
C HIS A 83 11.32 -6.18 -1.28
N TYR A 84 10.71 -5.82 -0.14
CA TYR A 84 11.43 -5.70 1.13
C TYR A 84 11.25 -6.96 1.99
N VAL A 85 12.33 -7.41 2.59
CA VAL A 85 12.37 -8.52 3.56
C VAL A 85 12.98 -8.04 4.88
N SER A 86 12.55 -8.64 5.99
CA SER A 86 13.22 -8.41 7.28
C SER A 86 14.48 -9.26 7.34
N THR A 87 15.58 -8.67 7.82
CA THR A 87 16.85 -9.39 8.03
C THR A 87 17.32 -9.18 9.47
N LEU A 88 18.21 -10.06 9.92
CA LEU A 88 18.88 -9.92 11.20
C LEU A 88 20.39 -9.82 10.97
N PRO A 89 21.11 -9.01 11.77
CA PRO A 89 22.56 -8.99 11.70
C PRO A 89 23.09 -10.36 12.13
N CYS A 90 23.98 -10.94 11.33
CA CYS A 90 24.70 -12.14 11.72
C CYS A 90 25.61 -11.79 12.92
N THR A 91 25.14 -12.08 14.13
CA THR A 91 25.91 -11.90 15.37
C THR A 91 26.61 -13.23 15.64
N SER A 92 27.87 -13.32 15.22
CA SER A 92 28.81 -14.42 15.50
C SER A 92 28.21 -15.83 15.50
N MET A 93 28.36 -16.49 14.36
CA MET A 93 28.29 -17.94 14.20
C MET A 93 29.19 -18.63 15.22
N SER A 94 28.65 -19.02 16.36
CA SER A 94 29.19 -20.17 17.10
C SER A 94 28.74 -21.43 16.35
N GLY A 95 29.37 -21.72 15.21
CA GLY A 95 29.13 -22.99 14.54
C GLY A 95 29.44 -23.13 13.05
N PHE A 96 29.96 -22.15 12.31
CA PHE A 96 30.49 -22.44 10.96
C PHE A 96 31.83 -21.76 10.69
N VAL A 97 32.74 -22.61 10.21
CA VAL A 97 34.16 -22.42 9.95
C VAL A 97 34.40 -21.36 8.87
N GLU A 98 35.37 -20.50 9.15
CA GLU A 98 35.95 -19.47 8.29
C GLU A 98 36.51 -20.03 6.97
N ILE A 99 36.34 -19.30 5.87
CA ILE A 99 37.39 -19.11 4.86
C ILE A 99 37.31 -17.65 4.36
N TYR A 100 38.21 -16.80 4.87
CA TYR A 100 38.59 -15.46 4.36
C TYR A 100 39.77 -15.62 3.35
N PRO A 101 40.19 -14.62 2.51
CA PRO A 101 40.57 -13.24 2.88
C PRO A 101 39.98 -12.13 1.97
N GLU A 102 39.44 -11.06 2.55
CA GLU A 102 40.13 -9.78 2.85
C GLU A 102 40.56 -8.99 1.60
N GLN A 103 39.95 -7.82 1.39
CA GLN A 103 40.70 -6.58 1.19
C GLN A 103 39.84 -5.35 1.49
N SER A 104 40.30 -4.62 2.49
CA SER A 104 39.87 -3.30 2.91
C SER A 104 40.11 -2.25 1.83
N THR A 105 39.15 -1.35 1.64
CA THR A 105 39.47 0.08 1.43
C THR A 105 38.38 0.94 2.04
N GLN A 106 38.75 1.63 3.11
CA GLN A 106 38.01 2.75 3.67
C GLN A 106 37.98 3.89 2.65
N SER A 107 36.81 4.50 2.43
CA SER A 107 36.72 5.84 1.86
C SER A 107 35.48 6.56 2.37
N SER A 108 35.74 7.46 3.31
CA SER A 108 34.82 8.36 3.99
C SER A 108 34.64 9.63 3.15
N GLN A 109 33.43 9.94 2.65
CA GLN A 109 32.91 11.30 2.37
C GLN A 109 31.42 11.24 1.89
N PRO A 110 30.59 12.30 2.07
CA PRO A 110 29.26 12.17 2.67
C PRO A 110 28.06 12.57 1.77
N LYS A 111 26.90 12.00 2.10
CA LYS A 111 25.49 12.50 2.09
C LYS A 111 24.91 13.40 0.96
N GLN A 112 25.66 13.96 0.00
CA GLN A 112 25.10 14.81 -1.08
C GLN A 112 24.97 14.11 -2.45
N THR A 113 25.73 13.04 -2.68
CA THR A 113 25.85 12.41 -4.01
C THR A 113 24.69 11.47 -4.39
N ARG A 114 24.00 10.86 -3.42
CA ARG A 114 22.92 9.88 -3.72
C ARG A 114 21.66 10.55 -4.26
N THR A 115 21.21 11.66 -3.67
CA THR A 115 20.05 12.41 -4.15
C THR A 115 20.31 13.00 -5.53
N GLN A 116 21.53 13.47 -5.79
CA GLN A 116 21.95 13.94 -7.11
C GLN A 116 22.01 12.80 -8.14
N TYR A 117 22.50 11.62 -7.77
CA TYR A 117 22.51 10.45 -8.65
C TYR A 117 21.10 9.99 -9.01
N ILE A 118 20.20 9.86 -8.04
CA ILE A 118 18.81 9.44 -8.28
C ILE A 118 18.08 10.48 -9.14
N ASN A 119 18.23 11.78 -8.84
CA ASN A 119 17.64 12.84 -9.65
C ASN A 119 18.22 12.88 -11.07
N LYS A 120 19.53 12.66 -11.22
CA LYS A 120 20.19 12.57 -12.53
C LYS A 120 19.70 11.36 -13.31
N TYR A 121 19.59 10.19 -12.68
CA TYR A 121 19.11 8.95 -13.29
C TYR A 121 17.64 9.04 -13.71
N MET A 122 16.75 9.54 -12.85
CA MET A 122 15.34 9.76 -13.19
C MET A 122 15.18 10.78 -14.32
N LYS A 123 15.98 11.86 -14.31
CA LYS A 123 16.00 12.83 -15.41
C LYS A 123 16.50 12.20 -16.72
N GLN A 124 17.56 11.40 -16.67
CA GLN A 124 18.11 10.71 -17.85
C GLN A 124 17.14 9.66 -18.41
N LYS A 125 16.45 8.92 -17.54
CA LYS A 125 15.38 7.99 -17.91
C LYS A 125 14.23 8.72 -18.62
N HIS A 126 13.78 9.84 -18.06
CA HIS A 126 12.73 10.66 -18.68
C HIS A 126 13.16 11.36 -19.98
N ASP A 127 14.41 11.80 -20.07
CA ASP A 127 14.96 12.42 -21.28
C ASP A 127 15.15 11.37 -22.39
N ASN A 128 15.62 10.15 -22.07
CA ASN A 128 15.68 9.02 -23.00
C ASN A 128 14.28 8.57 -23.47
N GLU A 129 13.29 8.54 -22.56
CA GLU A 129 11.89 8.28 -22.91
C GLU A 129 11.25 9.41 -23.76
N ARG A 130 11.68 10.66 -23.60
CA ARG A 130 11.22 11.82 -24.39
C ARG A 130 11.88 11.91 -25.76
N GLN A 131 13.14 11.48 -25.88
CA GLN A 131 13.92 11.50 -27.11
C GLN A 131 13.63 10.30 -28.00
N SER A 132 13.15 9.17 -27.46
CA SER A 132 12.67 8.02 -28.26
C SER A 132 11.33 8.35 -28.96
N PRO A 133 11.30 8.51 -30.30
CA PRO A 133 10.07 8.80 -31.04
C PRO A 133 9.05 7.67 -30.87
N GLU A 134 9.55 6.44 -30.72
CA GLU A 134 8.77 5.22 -30.55
C GLU A 134 8.08 5.17 -29.18
N ALA A 135 8.78 5.53 -28.09
CA ALA A 135 8.19 5.61 -26.76
C ALA A 135 7.12 6.70 -26.66
N LYS A 136 7.35 7.85 -27.33
CA LYS A 136 6.38 8.94 -27.44
C LYS A 136 5.14 8.53 -28.23
N GLU A 137 5.32 7.78 -29.31
CA GLU A 137 4.19 7.26 -30.11
C GLU A 137 3.42 6.19 -29.33
N ARG A 138 4.08 5.23 -28.68
CA ARG A 138 3.42 4.25 -27.79
C ARG A 138 2.57 4.93 -26.71
N ARG A 139 3.09 5.99 -26.09
CA ARG A 139 2.36 6.75 -25.05
C ARG A 139 1.17 7.52 -25.63
N ARG A 140 1.31 8.08 -26.84
CA ARG A 140 0.22 8.76 -27.56
C ARG A 140 -0.87 7.78 -27.98
N VAL A 141 -0.49 6.63 -28.54
CA VAL A 141 -1.40 5.54 -28.93
C VAL A 141 -2.15 5.04 -27.71
N TYR A 142 -1.44 4.72 -26.62
CA TYR A 142 -2.05 4.29 -25.36
C TYR A 142 -3.02 5.33 -24.78
N ALA A 143 -2.62 6.61 -24.74
CA ALA A 143 -3.48 7.68 -24.24
C ALA A 143 -4.72 7.91 -25.14
N LYS A 144 -4.57 7.78 -26.46
CA LYS A 144 -5.67 7.89 -27.43
C LYS A 144 -6.63 6.72 -27.29
N GLU A 145 -6.11 5.51 -27.11
CA GLU A 145 -6.92 4.30 -26.92
C GLU A 145 -7.60 4.27 -25.56
N TYR A 146 -6.93 4.70 -24.50
CA TYR A 146 -7.52 4.90 -23.17
C TYR A 146 -8.67 5.92 -23.23
N ARG A 147 -8.46 7.07 -23.89
CA ARG A 147 -9.52 8.08 -24.09
C ARG A 147 -10.68 7.54 -24.95
N LYS A 148 -10.38 6.74 -25.98
CA LYS A 148 -11.39 6.09 -26.82
C LYS A 148 -12.19 5.06 -26.02
N ARG A 149 -11.55 4.22 -25.20
CA ARG A 149 -12.21 3.26 -24.29
C ARG A 149 -13.03 3.95 -23.22
N LYS A 150 -12.52 5.05 -22.65
CA LYS A 150 -13.26 5.86 -21.67
C LYS A 150 -14.52 6.48 -22.30
N ARG A 151 -14.37 7.12 -23.47
CA ARG A 151 -15.49 7.69 -24.24
C ARG A 151 -16.46 6.61 -24.73
N ALA A 152 -15.98 5.44 -25.14
CA ALA A 152 -16.84 4.31 -25.51
C ALA A 152 -17.60 3.78 -24.29
N SER A 153 -16.97 3.67 -23.12
CA SER A 153 -17.67 3.28 -21.88
C SER A 153 -18.68 4.35 -21.40
N GLU A 154 -18.40 5.63 -21.66
CA GLU A 154 -19.30 6.76 -21.37
C GLU A 154 -20.41 6.91 -22.42
N SER A 155 -20.17 6.48 -23.67
CA SER A 155 -21.09 6.59 -24.80
C SER A 155 -21.92 5.32 -25.03
N SER A 156 -21.55 4.18 -24.44
CA SER A 156 -22.35 2.95 -24.50
C SER A 156 -23.46 2.90 -23.46
N GLN A 157 -23.60 3.88 -22.56
CA GLN A 157 -24.86 4.20 -21.86
C GLN A 157 -24.92 5.65 -21.35
N PRO A 158 -25.29 6.64 -22.17
CA PRO A 158 -25.93 7.85 -21.67
C PRO A 158 -27.44 7.59 -21.62
N SER A 159 -27.92 6.86 -20.60
CA SER A 159 -29.36 6.88 -20.32
C SER A 159 -29.73 8.28 -19.82
N ALA A 160 -30.89 8.82 -20.24
CA ALA A 160 -31.41 10.09 -19.72
C ALA A 160 -31.45 10.12 -18.18
N LEU A 161 -31.61 8.94 -17.56
CA LEU A 161 -31.45 8.71 -16.11
C LEU A 161 -30.12 9.21 -15.54
N SER A 162 -28.99 9.15 -16.25
CA SER A 162 -27.66 9.56 -15.76
C SER A 162 -27.53 11.08 -15.59
N ILE A 163 -28.08 11.85 -16.52
CA ILE A 163 -28.08 13.33 -16.46
C ILE A 163 -29.09 13.78 -15.41
N GLU A 164 -30.29 13.19 -15.41
CA GLU A 164 -31.35 13.49 -14.45
C GLU A 164 -30.94 13.12 -13.02
N THR A 165 -30.21 12.00 -12.82
CA THR A 165 -29.66 11.60 -11.51
C THR A 165 -28.57 12.56 -11.03
N LYS A 166 -27.72 13.08 -11.91
CA LYS A 166 -26.73 14.11 -11.56
C LYS A 166 -27.40 15.43 -11.18
N GLN A 167 -28.48 15.82 -11.88
CA GLN A 167 -29.27 17.00 -11.56
C GLN A 167 -30.05 16.83 -10.24
N LYS A 168 -30.72 15.68 -10.03
CA LYS A 168 -31.37 15.33 -8.75
C LYS A 168 -30.40 15.32 -7.57
N LYS A 169 -29.18 14.77 -7.73
CA LYS A 169 -28.14 14.83 -6.69
C LYS A 169 -27.69 16.26 -6.39
N ARG A 170 -27.55 17.12 -7.41
CA ARG A 170 -27.20 18.54 -7.22
C ARG A 170 -28.31 19.32 -6.52
N LEU A 171 -29.57 19.06 -6.89
CA LEU A 171 -30.74 19.68 -6.26
C LEU A 171 -30.89 19.23 -4.81
N TYR A 172 -30.79 17.92 -4.55
CA TYR A 172 -30.79 17.37 -3.19
C TYR A 172 -29.67 17.96 -2.32
N ALA A 173 -28.45 18.10 -2.86
CA ALA A 173 -27.35 18.73 -2.14
C ALA A 173 -27.63 20.21 -1.82
N LYS A 174 -28.26 20.96 -2.73
CA LYS A 174 -28.69 22.34 -2.48
C LYS A 174 -29.78 22.42 -1.40
N GLU A 175 -30.79 21.55 -1.48
CA GLU A 175 -31.90 21.44 -0.53
C GLU A 175 -31.39 21.12 0.89
N TYR A 176 -30.49 20.13 0.99
CA TYR A 176 -29.84 19.72 2.22
C TYR A 176 -29.04 20.87 2.85
N MET A 177 -28.26 21.60 2.05
CA MET A 177 -27.51 22.77 2.54
C MET A 177 -28.44 23.91 2.98
N LYS A 178 -29.57 24.11 2.31
CA LYS A 178 -30.60 25.10 2.70
C LYS A 178 -31.26 24.71 4.02
N ARG A 179 -31.67 23.44 4.20
CA ARG A 179 -32.23 22.90 5.45
C ARG A 179 -31.24 22.99 6.60
N LYS A 180 -29.97 22.70 6.36
CA LYS A 180 -28.91 22.82 7.37
C LYS A 180 -28.70 24.26 7.83
N ARG A 181 -28.67 25.22 6.88
CA ARG A 181 -28.59 26.65 7.20
C ARG A 181 -29.83 27.14 7.95
N ALA A 182 -31.01 26.65 7.58
CA ALA A 182 -32.25 26.96 8.29
C ALA A 182 -32.26 26.37 9.71
N SER A 183 -31.83 25.11 9.91
CA SER A 183 -31.73 24.51 11.25
C SER A 183 -30.67 25.19 12.13
N GLU A 184 -29.57 25.65 11.51
CA GLU A 184 -28.53 26.45 12.19
C GLU A 184 -29.02 27.88 12.53
N SER A 185 -30.02 28.40 11.82
CA SER A 185 -30.65 29.71 12.06
C SER A 185 -31.87 29.66 13.00
N SER A 186 -32.53 28.51 13.13
CA SER A 186 -33.73 28.33 13.97
C SER A 186 -33.44 27.75 15.35
N GLN A 187 -32.21 27.31 15.63
CA GLN A 187 -31.78 27.02 17.00
C GLN A 187 -31.23 28.30 17.63
N PRO A 188 -31.84 28.81 18.72
CA PRO A 188 -31.15 29.76 19.57
C PRO A 188 -29.97 29.01 20.18
N SER A 189 -28.78 29.15 19.60
CA SER A 189 -27.59 28.63 20.25
C SER A 189 -27.31 29.51 21.45
N THR A 190 -27.74 29.07 22.63
CA THR A 190 -27.40 29.65 23.93
C THR A 190 -25.89 29.65 24.21
N LEU A 191 -25.09 29.03 23.35
CA LEU A 191 -23.64 29.12 23.36
C LEU A 191 -23.17 30.27 22.47
N SER A 192 -22.60 31.29 23.12
CA SER A 192 -21.85 32.38 22.49
C SER A 192 -20.94 31.85 21.37
N ILE A 193 -20.75 32.65 20.33
CA ILE A 193 -19.78 32.39 19.25
C ILE A 193 -18.42 32.01 19.82
N GLU A 194 -18.02 32.61 20.95
CA GLU A 194 -16.79 32.30 21.68
C GLU A 194 -16.77 30.89 22.26
N ALA A 195 -17.89 30.39 22.81
CA ALA A 195 -17.97 29.04 23.36
C ALA A 195 -17.83 27.96 22.26
N LYS A 196 -18.44 28.21 21.09
CA LYS A 196 -18.27 27.35 19.90
C LYS A 196 -16.83 27.39 19.37
N GLN A 197 -16.18 28.55 19.37
CA GLN A 197 -14.77 28.68 18.98
C GLN A 197 -13.85 27.97 19.98
N LYS A 198 -14.06 28.15 21.29
CA LYS A 198 -13.29 27.49 22.36
C LYS A 198 -13.43 25.97 22.30
N GLN A 199 -14.62 25.44 22.03
CA GLN A 199 -14.84 24.01 21.85
C GLN A 199 -14.14 23.45 20.59
N ARG A 200 -14.13 24.22 19.49
CA ARG A 200 -13.38 23.85 18.27
C ARG A 200 -11.87 23.88 18.50
N LEU A 201 -11.36 24.87 19.22
CA LEU A 201 -9.95 24.97 19.60
C LEU A 201 -9.55 23.82 20.52
N TYR A 202 -10.36 23.53 21.54
CA TYR A 202 -10.16 22.38 22.43
C TYR A 202 -10.16 21.05 21.66
N ALA A 203 -11.13 20.82 20.77
CA ALA A 203 -11.16 19.62 19.95
C ALA A 203 -9.97 19.53 18.98
N LYS A 204 -9.48 20.67 18.46
CA LYS A 204 -8.28 20.76 17.62
C LYS A 204 -7.02 20.43 18.43
N GLU A 205 -6.90 20.97 19.65
CA GLU A 205 -5.76 20.73 20.54
C GLU A 205 -5.76 19.30 21.07
N TYR A 206 -6.92 18.75 21.46
CA TYR A 206 -7.08 17.35 21.85
C TYR A 206 -6.69 16.40 20.70
N ARG A 207 -7.11 16.68 19.46
CA ARG A 207 -6.69 15.90 18.28
C ARG A 207 -5.20 16.05 17.97
N LYS A 208 -4.61 17.20 18.26
CA LYS A 208 -3.18 17.47 18.12
C LYS A 208 -2.38 16.73 19.18
N GLN A 209 -2.79 16.77 20.45
CA GLN A 209 -2.22 16.00 21.55
C GLN A 209 -2.28 14.50 21.29
N LYS A 210 -3.45 13.98 20.91
CA LYS A 210 -3.61 12.56 20.55
C LYS A 210 -2.85 12.14 19.29
N ARG A 211 -2.46 13.09 18.41
CA ARG A 211 -1.58 12.85 17.25
C ARG A 211 -0.10 12.93 17.59
N CYS A 212 0.26 13.68 18.63
CA CYS A 212 1.64 13.84 19.11
C CYS A 212 2.06 12.75 20.10
N GLU A 213 1.11 11.97 20.62
CA GLU A 213 1.41 10.77 21.41
C GLU A 213 1.98 9.70 20.48
N ILE A 214 3.30 9.67 20.38
CA ILE A 214 4.02 8.63 19.65
C ILE A 214 3.83 7.35 20.45
N GLU A 215 3.10 6.38 19.90
CA GLU A 215 3.03 5.07 20.53
C GLU A 215 4.45 4.47 20.61
N PRO A 216 4.85 3.95 21.78
CA PRO A 216 6.15 3.32 21.92
C PRO A 216 6.32 2.21 20.87
N LEU A 217 7.53 2.07 20.32
CA LEU A 217 7.84 1.05 19.31
C LEU A 217 7.35 -0.34 19.74
N GLN A 218 7.54 -0.69 21.03
CA GLN A 218 7.07 -1.95 21.59
C GLN A 218 5.55 -2.14 21.49
N SER A 219 4.78 -1.07 21.70
CA SER A 219 3.31 -1.11 21.55
C SER A 219 2.91 -1.38 20.09
N LEU A 220 3.62 -0.75 19.14
CA LEU A 220 3.39 -0.99 17.70
C LEU A 220 3.73 -2.43 17.30
N ILE A 221 4.83 -2.97 17.83
CA ILE A 221 5.25 -4.36 17.63
C ILE A 221 4.17 -5.31 18.19
N SER A 222 3.73 -5.11 19.43
CA SER A 222 2.67 -5.92 20.04
C SER A 222 1.39 -5.88 19.22
N LYS A 223 0.93 -4.69 18.81
CA LYS A 223 -0.26 -4.55 17.95
C LYS A 223 -0.10 -5.27 16.62
N PHE A 224 1.08 -5.21 16.00
CA PHE A 224 1.34 -5.95 14.78
C PHE A 224 1.19 -7.45 15.02
N HIS A 225 1.83 -8.00 16.06
CA HIS A 225 1.72 -9.41 16.43
C HIS A 225 0.29 -9.82 16.74
N ASP A 226 -0.48 -9.01 17.46
CA ASP A 226 -1.89 -9.26 17.73
C ASP A 226 -2.71 -9.34 16.44
N ILE A 227 -2.48 -8.39 15.51
CA ILE A 227 -3.18 -8.29 14.22
C ILE A 227 -2.87 -9.48 13.31
N VAL A 228 -1.62 -9.99 13.33
CA VAL A 228 -1.18 -11.10 12.48
C VAL A 228 -1.22 -12.48 13.16
N SER A 229 -1.52 -12.52 14.46
CA SER A 229 -1.51 -13.74 15.29
C SER A 229 -2.30 -14.91 14.69
N GLN A 230 -3.45 -14.61 14.09
CA GLN A 230 -4.33 -15.62 13.49
C GLN A 230 -4.03 -15.90 12.02
N GLY A 231 -2.98 -15.34 11.41
CA GLY A 231 -2.69 -15.52 9.98
C GLY A 231 -3.84 -15.12 9.05
N PRO A 232 -3.70 -15.35 7.74
CA PRO A 232 -4.75 -15.07 6.77
C PRO A 232 -5.75 -16.23 6.65
N LEU A 233 -6.45 -16.58 7.73
CA LEU A 233 -7.37 -17.74 7.73
C LEU A 233 -8.74 -17.48 7.09
N TYR A 234 -9.08 -16.24 6.80
CA TYR A 234 -10.43 -15.88 6.37
C TYR A 234 -10.57 -15.96 4.85
N THR A 235 -11.41 -16.87 4.36
CA THR A 235 -11.67 -17.03 2.93
C THR A 235 -12.78 -16.09 2.46
N CYS A 236 -12.50 -15.28 1.43
CA CYS A 236 -13.49 -14.40 0.82
C CYS A 236 -14.46 -15.19 -0.08
N THR A 237 -15.77 -15.12 0.20
CA THR A 237 -16.80 -15.82 -0.60
C THR A 237 -16.93 -15.31 -2.04
N CYS A 238 -16.28 -14.21 -2.43
CA CYS A 238 -16.34 -13.68 -3.80
C CYS A 238 -15.09 -13.98 -4.64
N CYS A 239 -13.89 -13.83 -4.07
CA CYS A 239 -12.62 -14.02 -4.79
C CYS A 239 -11.86 -15.29 -4.39
N ASP A 240 -12.39 -16.06 -3.45
CA ASP A 240 -11.81 -17.31 -2.94
C ASP A 240 -10.40 -17.21 -2.34
N GLN A 241 -9.89 -15.99 -2.15
CA GLN A 241 -8.58 -15.74 -1.54
C GLN A 241 -8.65 -15.73 -0.02
N LEU A 242 -7.50 -16.00 0.59
CA LEU A 242 -7.23 -15.95 2.02
C LEU A 242 -6.87 -14.54 2.49
N TRP A 243 -7.42 -14.14 3.64
CA TRP A 243 -7.28 -12.82 4.22
C TRP A 243 -7.16 -12.86 5.74
N TYR A 244 -6.52 -11.86 6.32
CA TYR A 244 -6.57 -11.65 7.77
C TYR A 244 -7.97 -11.19 8.21
N ARG A 245 -8.33 -11.47 9.47
CA ARG A 245 -9.62 -11.07 10.07
C ARG A 245 -9.96 -9.60 9.83
N HIS A 246 -9.02 -8.71 10.05
CA HIS A 246 -9.21 -7.25 9.93
C HIS A 246 -9.37 -6.77 8.47
N SER A 247 -9.15 -7.65 7.49
CA SER A 247 -9.25 -7.37 6.05
C SER A 247 -10.55 -7.90 5.43
N VAL A 248 -11.39 -8.58 6.23
CA VAL A 248 -12.70 -9.07 5.80
C VAL A 248 -13.84 -8.46 6.62
N ILE A 249 -15.03 -8.51 6.05
CA ILE A 249 -16.28 -8.14 6.72
C ILE A 249 -17.33 -9.24 6.52
N PRO A 250 -18.28 -9.42 7.45
CA PRO A 250 -19.41 -10.32 7.27
C PRO A 250 -20.24 -9.93 6.04
N VAL A 251 -20.74 -10.93 5.30
CA VAL A 251 -21.53 -10.67 4.10
C VAL A 251 -22.98 -10.28 4.40
N THR A 252 -23.46 -10.53 5.62
CA THR A 252 -24.86 -10.35 6.06
C THR A 252 -25.40 -8.99 5.65
N THR A 253 -24.71 -7.92 6.04
CA THR A 253 -25.10 -6.53 5.73
C THR A 253 -25.12 -6.24 4.22
N LEU A 254 -24.31 -6.94 3.41
CA LEU A 254 -24.33 -6.73 1.96
C LEU A 254 -25.53 -7.44 1.31
N LYS A 255 -25.83 -8.68 1.71
CA LYS A 255 -26.96 -9.46 1.17
C LYS A 255 -28.30 -8.77 1.45
N GLU A 256 -28.47 -8.17 2.63
CA GLU A 256 -29.66 -7.41 3.00
C GLU A 256 -29.90 -6.19 2.07
N ASN A 257 -28.84 -5.49 1.69
CA ASN A 257 -28.95 -4.26 0.90
C ASN A 257 -28.92 -4.49 -0.62
N TYR A 258 -28.38 -5.63 -1.07
CA TYR A 258 -28.18 -5.92 -2.50
C TYR A 258 -28.44 -7.41 -2.79
N PRO A 259 -29.71 -7.84 -2.92
CA PRO A 259 -30.06 -9.26 -3.07
C PRO A 259 -29.39 -9.93 -4.28
N ASP A 260 -29.18 -9.18 -5.36
CA ASP A 260 -28.57 -9.67 -6.61
C ASP A 260 -27.10 -10.05 -6.47
N VAL A 261 -26.40 -9.61 -5.41
CA VAL A 261 -24.98 -9.96 -5.22
C VAL A 261 -24.79 -11.44 -4.99
N GLN A 262 -25.82 -12.17 -4.54
CA GLN A 262 -25.80 -13.62 -4.28
C GLN A 262 -25.22 -14.41 -5.46
N LYS A 263 -25.52 -14.00 -6.70
CA LYS A 263 -25.03 -14.66 -7.94
C LYS A 263 -23.51 -14.58 -8.12
N ARG A 264 -22.85 -13.68 -7.40
CA ARG A 264 -21.39 -13.42 -7.47
C ARG A 264 -20.63 -13.96 -6.27
N LEU A 265 -21.33 -14.68 -5.38
CA LEU A 265 -20.76 -15.28 -4.17
C LEU A 265 -20.76 -16.80 -4.30
N LEU A 266 -19.75 -17.42 -3.72
CA LEU A 266 -19.57 -18.88 -3.69
C LEU A 266 -20.37 -19.54 -2.57
N ASN A 267 -21.01 -18.76 -1.69
CA ASN A 267 -21.66 -19.24 -0.46
C ASN A 267 -20.70 -20.05 0.43
N ARG A 268 -19.40 -19.79 0.32
CA ARG A 268 -18.35 -20.45 1.09
C ARG A 268 -18.26 -19.82 2.47
N LYS A 269 -18.39 -20.64 3.50
CA LYS A 269 -18.23 -20.22 4.89
C LYS A 269 -16.75 -20.24 5.27
N SER A 270 -16.34 -19.22 6.02
CA SER A 270 -14.99 -19.01 6.50
C SER A 270 -14.86 -19.49 7.96
N VAL A 271 -13.83 -19.03 8.65
CA VAL A 271 -13.61 -19.23 10.09
C VAL A 271 -14.90 -18.95 10.88
N ASN A 272 -15.18 -19.79 11.89
CA ASN A 272 -16.39 -19.74 12.73
C ASN A 272 -17.70 -19.91 11.95
N ASN A 273 -17.65 -20.55 10.77
CA ASN A 273 -18.82 -20.79 9.93
C ASN A 273 -19.49 -19.49 9.42
N VAL A 274 -18.72 -18.40 9.34
CA VAL A 274 -19.21 -17.07 8.90
C VAL A 274 -18.83 -16.83 7.45
N GLU A 275 -19.79 -16.46 6.62
CA GLU A 275 -19.51 -16.04 5.24
C GLU A 275 -18.99 -14.59 5.22
N CYS A 276 -17.83 -14.37 4.59
CA CYS A 276 -17.13 -13.08 4.65
C CYS A 276 -16.63 -12.61 3.28
N LEU A 277 -16.48 -11.28 3.14
CA LEU A 277 -15.94 -10.62 1.96
C LEU A 277 -14.68 -9.84 2.32
N CYS A 278 -13.67 -9.89 1.46
CA CYS A 278 -12.57 -8.93 1.56
C CYS A 278 -13.07 -7.51 1.25
N LYS A 279 -12.42 -6.50 1.83
CA LYS A 279 -12.78 -5.07 1.65
C LYS A 279 -12.87 -4.67 0.17
N THR A 280 -11.98 -5.21 -0.67
CA THR A 280 -11.94 -4.93 -2.11
C THR A 280 -13.18 -5.47 -2.83
N CYS A 281 -13.54 -6.74 -2.60
CA CYS A 281 -14.73 -7.34 -3.21
C CYS A 281 -15.99 -6.61 -2.76
N ASN A 282 -16.13 -6.34 -1.47
CA ASN A 282 -17.24 -5.56 -0.93
C ASN A 282 -17.38 -4.18 -1.62
N LYS A 283 -16.26 -3.46 -1.81
CA LYS A 283 -16.28 -2.16 -2.52
C LYS A 283 -16.79 -2.28 -3.95
N HIS A 284 -16.41 -3.32 -4.68
CA HIS A 284 -16.87 -3.53 -6.06
C HIS A 284 -18.34 -3.91 -6.11
N LEU A 285 -18.76 -4.85 -5.26
CA LEU A 285 -20.14 -5.32 -5.20
C LEU A 285 -21.13 -4.22 -4.79
N LYS A 286 -20.77 -3.35 -3.85
CA LYS A 286 -21.57 -2.14 -3.50
C LYS A 286 -21.80 -1.20 -4.70
N ASN A 287 -20.89 -1.21 -5.67
CA ASN A 287 -21.01 -0.43 -6.89
C ASN A 287 -21.64 -1.23 -8.05
N ASN A 288 -22.25 -2.37 -7.75
CA ASN A 288 -22.79 -3.34 -8.71
C ASN A 288 -21.76 -3.82 -9.75
N LYS A 289 -20.47 -3.79 -9.43
CA LYS A 289 -19.39 -4.30 -10.29
C LYS A 289 -18.93 -5.68 -9.86
N VAL A 290 -18.47 -6.49 -10.81
CA VAL A 290 -17.77 -7.74 -10.53
C VAL A 290 -16.31 -7.38 -10.18
N PRO A 291 -15.78 -7.79 -9.02
CA PRO A 291 -14.36 -7.60 -8.72
C PRO A 291 -13.49 -8.32 -9.77
N PRO A 292 -12.38 -7.73 -10.22
CA PRO A 292 -11.48 -8.40 -11.17
C PRO A 292 -10.99 -9.75 -10.67
N CYS A 293 -10.69 -9.86 -9.38
CA CYS A 293 -10.25 -11.09 -8.71
C CYS A 293 -11.38 -12.10 -8.39
N ALA A 294 -12.62 -11.85 -8.80
CA ALA A 294 -13.73 -12.71 -8.43
C ALA A 294 -13.61 -14.12 -9.05
N ALA A 295 -14.06 -15.14 -8.31
CA ALA A 295 -14.08 -16.51 -8.78
C ALA A 295 -14.91 -16.69 -10.06
N VAL A 296 -15.99 -15.92 -10.20
CA VAL A 296 -16.82 -15.90 -11.41
C VAL A 296 -16.07 -15.46 -12.68
N ASN A 297 -14.90 -14.82 -12.54
CA ASN A 297 -14.02 -14.49 -13.67
C ASN A 297 -13.02 -15.62 -13.98
N GLY A 298 -13.20 -16.82 -13.43
CA GLY A 298 -12.26 -17.94 -13.62
C GLY A 298 -10.98 -17.83 -12.79
N LEU A 299 -10.96 -16.99 -11.75
CA LEU A 299 -9.84 -16.83 -10.82
C LEU A 299 -10.04 -17.61 -9.52
N GLN A 300 -10.93 -18.60 -9.53
CA GLN A 300 -11.10 -19.52 -8.42
C GLN A 300 -9.84 -20.40 -8.28
N PHE A 301 -9.46 -20.72 -7.05
CA PHE A 301 -8.39 -21.69 -6.84
C PHE A 301 -8.83 -23.08 -7.28
N PRO A 302 -7.95 -23.86 -7.95
CA PRO A 302 -8.25 -25.24 -8.26
C PRO A 302 -8.44 -26.05 -6.97
N GLU A 303 -9.21 -27.12 -7.05
CA GLU A 303 -9.33 -28.05 -5.93
C GLU A 303 -7.98 -28.68 -5.60
N LYS A 304 -7.68 -28.78 -4.30
CA LYS A 304 -6.47 -29.42 -3.79
C LYS A 304 -6.46 -30.88 -4.25
N PRO A 305 -5.46 -31.34 -5.03
CA PRO A 305 -5.41 -32.73 -5.47
C PRO A 305 -5.27 -33.71 -4.30
N LEU A 306 -5.89 -34.89 -4.40
CA LEU A 306 -5.89 -35.91 -3.33
C LEU A 306 -4.50 -36.41 -2.95
N PHE A 307 -3.56 -36.46 -3.90
CA PHE A 307 -2.17 -36.87 -3.63
C PHE A 307 -1.39 -35.83 -2.81
N PHE A 308 -1.94 -34.62 -2.68
CA PHE A 308 -1.35 -33.53 -1.93
C PHE A 308 -1.86 -33.58 -0.49
N ASP A 309 -1.68 -34.70 0.20
CA ASP A 309 -2.16 -34.93 1.58
C ASP A 309 -1.31 -34.17 2.61
N LEU A 310 -1.43 -32.84 2.55
CA LEU A 310 -0.73 -31.94 3.46
C LEU A 310 -1.64 -31.54 4.61
N ASN A 311 -1.09 -31.56 5.81
CA ASN A 311 -1.75 -30.99 6.97
C ASN A 311 -1.83 -29.45 6.84
N GLU A 312 -2.60 -28.81 7.74
CA GLU A 312 -2.82 -27.36 7.68
C GLU A 312 -1.52 -26.54 7.71
N LEU A 313 -0.54 -26.98 8.50
CA LEU A 313 0.75 -26.30 8.63
C LEU A 313 1.57 -26.43 7.34
N GLU A 314 1.65 -27.63 6.77
CA GLU A 314 2.36 -27.89 5.51
C GLU A 314 1.73 -27.12 4.34
N CYS A 315 0.40 -27.07 4.27
CA CYS A 315 -0.32 -26.22 3.31
C CYS A 315 0.05 -24.74 3.43
N ARG A 316 0.39 -24.26 4.62
CA ARG A 316 0.76 -22.85 4.88
C ARG A 316 2.23 -22.56 4.63
N LEU A 317 3.10 -23.55 4.84
CA LEU A 317 4.53 -23.47 4.51
C LEU A 317 4.79 -23.56 3.00
N LEU A 318 3.87 -24.20 2.28
CA LEU A 318 3.72 -23.96 0.86
C LEU A 318 3.13 -22.58 0.66
N ALA A 319 4.00 -21.58 0.54
CA ALA A 319 3.61 -20.33 -0.07
C ALA A 319 2.81 -20.67 -1.34
N PRO A 320 1.68 -19.99 -1.63
CA PRO A 320 1.20 -19.88 -2.99
C PRO A 320 2.35 -19.24 -3.74
N ARG A 321 3.25 -20.06 -4.30
CA ARG A 321 4.48 -19.62 -4.93
C ARG A 321 4.05 -18.57 -5.94
N LEU A 322 4.48 -17.33 -5.71
CA LEU A 322 4.59 -16.33 -6.75
C LEU A 322 5.26 -17.04 -7.93
N ALA A 323 4.51 -17.27 -8.99
CA ALA A 323 4.96 -18.03 -10.16
C ALA A 323 6.03 -17.27 -10.98
N PHE A 324 6.76 -16.34 -10.37
CA PHE A 324 7.74 -15.50 -11.05
C PHE A 324 9.02 -15.36 -10.22
N GLN A 325 9.75 -16.48 -10.09
CA GLN A 325 11.21 -16.46 -10.28
C GLN A 325 11.70 -17.90 -10.46
N LYS A 326 11.87 -18.33 -11.72
CA LYS A 326 12.79 -19.43 -12.03
C LYS A 326 14.20 -18.83 -12.00
N LEU A 327 14.94 -19.04 -10.94
CA LEU A 327 16.40 -18.91 -11.00
C LEU A 327 16.90 -20.08 -11.85
N MET A 328 17.34 -19.79 -13.08
CA MET A 328 18.02 -20.77 -13.92
C MET A 328 19.51 -20.70 -13.60
N GLN A 329 20.15 -21.86 -13.44
CA GLN A 329 21.60 -21.95 -13.43
C GLN A 329 22.11 -21.47 -14.79
N ALA A 330 23.05 -20.52 -14.80
CA ALA A 330 23.75 -20.15 -16.03
C ALA A 330 24.46 -21.40 -16.58
N SER A 331 24.31 -21.67 -17.89
CA SER A 331 25.05 -22.76 -18.54
C SER A 331 26.55 -22.53 -18.35
N LYS A 332 27.29 -23.57 -17.96
CA LYS A 332 28.72 -23.55 -17.60
C LYS A 332 29.70 -23.13 -18.71
N ASN A 333 29.27 -22.55 -19.82
CA ASN A 333 30.10 -22.43 -21.03
C ASN A 333 30.45 -20.99 -21.44
N LEU A 334 30.54 -20.03 -20.51
CA LEU A 334 30.89 -18.63 -20.83
C LEU A 334 32.02 -18.06 -19.97
N TRP A 335 32.95 -18.91 -19.54
CA TRP A 335 34.22 -18.49 -18.91
C TRP A 335 35.45 -19.02 -19.66
N GLU A 336 35.39 -19.05 -20.98
CA GLU A 336 36.60 -19.15 -21.80
C GLU A 336 36.68 -17.88 -22.67
N HIS A 337 37.64 -17.03 -22.30
CA HIS A 337 38.07 -15.78 -22.97
C HIS A 337 37.26 -14.50 -22.68
N CYS A 338 37.63 -13.82 -21.58
CA CYS A 338 38.14 -12.44 -21.59
C CYS A 338 38.61 -12.05 -20.18
#